data_AF-A0AAW1HRD3-F1
#
_entry.id   AF-A0AAW1HRD3-F1
#
_cell.length_a   1.000
_cell.length_b   1.000
_cell.length_c   1.000
_cell.angle_alpha   90.00
_cell.angle_beta   90.00
_cell.angle_gamma   90.00
#
_symmetry.space_group_name_H-M   'P 1'
#
loop_
_entity.id
_entity.type
_entity.pdbx_description
1 polymer ?
#
loop_
_entity_poly.entity_id
_entity_poly.type
_entity_poly.pdbx_seq_one_letter_code
_entity_poly.pdbx_strand_id
1 'polypeptide(L)'
;MTDEKEEFDEKYGIREVEGKLKLGNADVRFNDDKIVVGEFKYNGTKRLYELLFKKNPGKFTYADAKNYKYILKNTHAYKVDYNPNKKTAASRGMKYMKFIKPILEGHPPNVWWTRNWKTGLGLGTKSKISKKLSKKLYPNSVIEYKYWNDVKELCDRLKLLKRNYRRNFIPIQ
;
A
#
# COMPACT_ATOMS: atom_id res chain seq x y z
N MET A 1 3.36 -18.10 29.47
CA MET A 1 2.00 -18.35 28.93
C MET A 1 1.27 -17.01 28.86
N THR A 2 1.78 -16.11 28.01
CA THR A 2 1.29 -14.75 27.74
C THR A 2 2.24 -14.23 26.67
N ASP A 3 1.83 -14.19 25.40
CA ASP A 3 2.48 -13.39 24.32
C ASP A 3 1.66 -13.45 23.02
N GLU A 4 0.89 -14.53 22.79
CA GLU A 4 0.12 -14.68 21.52
C GLU A 4 -1.00 -13.64 21.33
N LYS A 5 -1.63 -13.17 22.41
CA LYS A 5 -2.65 -12.11 22.36
C LYS A 5 -2.07 -10.73 21.99
N GLU A 6 -0.75 -10.56 22.09
CA GLU A 6 -0.13 -9.30 21.68
C GLU A 6 0.01 -9.18 20.16
N GLU A 7 0.06 -10.30 19.42
CA GLU A 7 0.34 -10.28 17.99
C GLU A 7 -0.90 -10.07 17.11
N PHE A 8 -2.08 -10.55 17.54
CA PHE A 8 -3.31 -10.52 16.74
C PHE A 8 -4.14 -9.25 16.89
N ASP A 9 -4.58 -8.67 15.78
CA ASP A 9 -5.40 -7.46 15.76
C ASP A 9 -6.89 -7.78 15.74
N GLU A 10 -7.55 -7.55 16.86
CA GLU A 10 -9.00 -7.73 17.00
C GLU A 10 -9.82 -6.58 16.43
N LYS A 11 -9.22 -5.38 16.25
CA LYS A 11 -9.95 -4.17 15.86
C LYS A 11 -10.11 -4.04 14.36
N TYR A 12 -9.02 -4.18 13.61
CA TYR A 12 -9.01 -4.06 12.15
C TYR A 12 -8.65 -5.37 11.46
N GLY A 13 -8.53 -6.44 12.23
CA GLY A 13 -8.30 -7.79 11.75
C GLY A 13 -9.51 -8.69 11.91
N ILE A 14 -9.28 -9.97 11.62
CA ILE A 14 -10.25 -11.04 11.80
C ILE A 14 -10.31 -11.38 13.28
N ARG A 15 -11.54 -11.42 13.81
CA ARG A 15 -11.83 -11.79 15.19
C ARG A 15 -12.91 -12.86 15.22
N GLU A 16 -12.94 -13.63 16.28
CA GLU A 16 -14.03 -14.56 16.53
C GLU A 16 -15.12 -13.87 17.36
N VAL A 17 -16.37 -13.98 16.91
CA VAL A 17 -17.55 -13.46 17.60
C VAL A 17 -18.61 -14.56 17.55
N GLU A 18 -19.00 -15.09 18.71
CA GLU A 18 -20.05 -16.11 18.83
C GLU A 18 -19.79 -17.36 17.96
N GLY A 19 -18.54 -17.84 17.93
CA GLY A 19 -18.14 -19.01 17.13
C GLY A 19 -18.06 -18.75 15.62
N LYS A 20 -18.19 -17.48 15.18
CA LYS A 20 -18.06 -17.07 13.79
C LYS A 20 -16.88 -16.12 13.62
N LEU A 21 -16.06 -16.35 12.60
CA LEU A 21 -15.02 -15.41 12.22
C LEU A 21 -15.64 -14.19 11.52
N LYS A 22 -15.31 -13.00 12.01
CA LYS A 22 -15.80 -11.73 11.48
C LYS A 22 -14.65 -10.76 11.27
N LEU A 23 -14.79 -9.95 10.23
CA LEU A 23 -13.98 -8.76 10.02
C LEU A 23 -14.92 -7.60 9.78
N GLY A 24 -14.78 -6.54 10.58
CA GLY A 24 -15.76 -5.47 10.59
C GLY A 24 -17.16 -6.00 10.92
N ASN A 25 -18.14 -5.73 10.04
CA ASN A 25 -19.52 -6.21 10.13
C ASN A 25 -19.80 -7.48 9.30
N ALA A 26 -18.81 -8.04 8.60
CA ALA A 26 -19.01 -9.17 7.69
C ALA A 26 -18.43 -10.47 8.25
N ASP A 27 -19.04 -11.58 7.85
CA ASP A 27 -18.55 -12.93 8.13
C ASP A 27 -17.36 -13.28 7.23
N VAL A 28 -16.40 -14.00 7.77
CA VAL A 28 -15.20 -14.48 7.07
C VAL A 28 -15.20 -16.00 7.05
N ARG A 29 -14.92 -16.57 5.87
CA ARG A 29 -14.75 -18.00 5.66
C ARG A 29 -13.50 -18.26 4.84
N PHE A 30 -12.87 -19.39 5.06
CA PHE A 30 -11.72 -19.84 4.28
C PHE A 30 -12.12 -21.09 3.52
N ASN A 31 -12.01 -21.03 2.18
CA ASN A 31 -12.24 -22.16 1.30
C ASN A 31 -10.94 -22.40 0.53
N ASP A 32 -10.24 -23.48 0.86
CA ASP A 32 -8.93 -23.82 0.28
C ASP A 32 -7.97 -22.62 0.34
N ASP A 33 -7.52 -22.14 -0.82
CA ASP A 33 -6.63 -20.99 -0.96
C ASP A 33 -7.36 -19.63 -1.06
N LYS A 34 -8.67 -19.59 -0.85
CA LYS A 34 -9.49 -18.38 -1.00
C LYS A 34 -10.06 -17.91 0.33
N ILE A 35 -9.98 -16.59 0.51
CA ILE A 35 -10.59 -15.87 1.62
C ILE A 35 -11.92 -15.32 1.14
N VAL A 36 -13.01 -15.73 1.78
CA VAL A 36 -14.36 -15.24 1.52
C VAL A 36 -14.73 -14.26 2.62
N VAL A 37 -14.99 -13.00 2.28
CA VAL A 37 -15.39 -11.95 3.21
C VAL A 37 -16.73 -11.39 2.76
N GLY A 38 -17.80 -11.71 3.48
CA GLY A 38 -19.16 -11.51 3.02
C GLY A 38 -19.39 -12.20 1.68
N GLU A 39 -19.69 -11.41 0.65
CA GLU A 39 -19.93 -11.91 -0.71
C GLU A 39 -18.67 -11.92 -1.60
N PHE A 40 -17.56 -11.33 -1.13
CA PHE A 40 -16.36 -11.13 -1.93
C PHE A 40 -15.33 -12.22 -1.69
N LYS A 41 -14.66 -12.66 -2.76
CA LYS A 41 -13.60 -13.68 -2.72
C LYS A 41 -12.24 -13.05 -3.05
N TYR A 42 -11.23 -13.39 -2.27
CA TYR A 42 -9.86 -12.93 -2.42
C TYR A 42 -8.88 -14.11 -2.42
N ASN A 43 -7.77 -13.98 -3.14
CA ASN A 43 -6.71 -14.98 -3.08
C ASN A 43 -5.98 -14.89 -1.73
N GLY A 44 -5.84 -16.03 -1.05
CA GLY A 44 -5.16 -16.15 0.23
C GLY A 44 -3.64 -16.10 0.07
N THR A 45 -3.09 -14.89 0.02
CA THR A 45 -1.64 -14.71 0.04
C THR A 45 -1.14 -14.62 1.49
N LYS A 46 0.05 -15.18 1.77
CA LYS A 46 0.70 -15.06 3.09
C LYS A 46 0.72 -13.61 3.61
N ARG A 47 0.98 -12.67 2.72
CA ARG A 47 1.07 -11.23 3.00
C ARG A 47 -0.28 -10.60 3.32
N LEU A 48 -1.35 -11.04 2.66
CA LEU A 48 -2.71 -10.61 2.98
C LEU A 48 -3.17 -11.19 4.32
N TYR A 49 -2.82 -12.45 4.64
CA TYR A 49 -3.09 -13.02 5.95
C TYR A 49 -2.41 -12.23 7.08
N GLU A 50 -1.16 -11.79 6.89
CA GLU A 50 -0.49 -10.93 7.87
C GLU A 50 -1.26 -9.61 8.11
N LEU A 51 -1.78 -8.97 7.06
CA LEU A 51 -2.60 -7.75 7.18
C LEU A 51 -3.93 -8.01 7.93
N LEU A 52 -4.54 -9.18 7.68
CA LEU A 52 -5.81 -9.56 8.27
C LEU A 52 -5.70 -9.99 9.73
N PHE A 53 -4.60 -10.61 10.13
CA PHE A 53 -4.48 -11.17 11.47
C PHE A 53 -3.57 -10.38 12.40
N LYS A 54 -2.46 -9.79 11.92
CA LYS A 54 -1.44 -9.20 12.81
C LYS A 54 -1.71 -7.72 13.13
N LYS A 55 -1.30 -7.29 14.33
CA LYS A 55 -1.18 -5.86 14.70
C LYS A 55 -0.04 -5.17 13.98
N ASN A 56 1.07 -5.88 13.77
CA ASN A 56 2.23 -5.39 13.05
C ASN A 56 2.54 -6.30 11.84
N PRO A 57 1.85 -6.10 10.70
CA PRO A 57 2.12 -6.85 9.50
C PRO A 57 3.54 -6.59 8.99
N GLY A 58 4.14 -7.60 8.35
CA GLY A 58 5.44 -7.49 7.71
C GLY A 58 5.37 -6.76 6.37
N LYS A 59 6.18 -7.22 5.40
CA LYS A 59 6.20 -6.66 4.04
C LYS A 59 5.08 -7.27 3.21
N PHE A 60 4.23 -6.43 2.61
CA PHE A 60 3.15 -6.84 1.72
C PHE A 60 3.29 -6.22 0.32
N THR A 61 2.57 -6.71 -0.69
CA THR A 61 2.58 -6.11 -2.04
C THR A 61 1.54 -5.02 -2.21
N TYR A 62 1.63 -4.26 -3.30
CA TYR A 62 0.57 -3.35 -3.71
C TYR A 62 -0.77 -4.08 -3.93
N ALA A 63 -0.73 -5.29 -4.50
CA ALA A 63 -1.95 -6.09 -4.72
C ALA A 63 -2.60 -6.48 -3.38
N ASP A 64 -1.79 -6.89 -2.40
CA ASP A 64 -2.27 -7.22 -1.05
C ASP A 64 -2.88 -5.98 -0.36
N ALA A 65 -2.21 -4.83 -0.47
CA ALA A 65 -2.70 -3.56 0.08
C ALA A 65 -4.03 -3.13 -0.56
N LYS A 66 -4.15 -3.30 -1.88
CA LYS A 66 -5.37 -2.99 -2.63
C LYS A 66 -6.51 -3.93 -2.22
N ASN A 67 -6.27 -5.23 -2.10
CA ASN A 67 -7.27 -6.19 -1.64
C ASN A 67 -7.71 -5.88 -0.21
N TYR A 68 -6.76 -5.62 0.69
CA TYR A 68 -7.07 -5.25 2.07
C TYR A 68 -7.86 -3.93 2.15
N LYS A 69 -7.58 -2.95 1.28
CA LYS A 69 -8.40 -1.72 1.17
C LYS A 69 -9.87 -2.03 0.86
N TYR A 70 -10.12 -2.91 -0.10
CA TYR A 70 -11.49 -3.29 -0.46
C TYR A 70 -12.16 -4.08 0.66
N ILE A 71 -11.44 -5.00 1.30
CA ILE A 71 -11.93 -5.71 2.48
C ILE A 71 -12.36 -4.72 3.57
N LEU A 72 -11.50 -3.79 3.96
CA LEU A 72 -11.83 -2.77 4.97
C LEU A 72 -13.05 -1.93 4.56
N LYS A 73 -13.16 -1.55 3.29
CA LYS A 73 -14.27 -0.75 2.78
C LYS A 73 -15.60 -1.49 2.80
N ASN A 74 -15.62 -2.73 2.32
CA ASN A 74 -16.82 -3.55 2.18
C ASN A 74 -17.36 -4.02 3.54
N THR A 75 -16.46 -4.19 4.52
CA THR A 75 -16.81 -4.63 5.88
C THR A 75 -16.96 -3.49 6.88
N HIS A 76 -16.74 -2.25 6.45
CA HIS A 76 -16.69 -1.07 7.31
C HIS A 76 -15.78 -1.24 8.55
N ALA A 77 -14.75 -2.10 8.49
CA ALA A 77 -13.85 -2.36 9.62
C ALA A 77 -13.10 -1.12 10.12
N TYR A 78 -12.99 -0.09 9.27
CA TYR A 78 -12.38 1.19 9.62
C TYR A 78 -13.35 2.18 10.29
N LYS A 79 -14.64 1.86 10.42
CA LYS A 79 -15.68 2.72 11.03
C LYS A 79 -15.89 2.37 12.50
N VAL A 80 -16.40 3.33 13.27
CA VAL A 80 -16.80 3.10 14.67
C VAL A 80 -17.93 2.08 14.71
N ASP A 81 -17.78 1.07 15.56
CA ASP A 81 -18.71 -0.06 15.72
C ASP A 81 -19.04 -0.79 14.41
N TYR A 82 -18.13 -0.70 13.43
CA TYR A 82 -18.30 -1.29 12.09
C TYR A 82 -19.56 -0.83 11.36
N ASN A 83 -20.10 0.33 11.74
CA ASN A 83 -21.34 0.85 11.19
C ASN A 83 -21.03 1.79 10.00
N PRO A 84 -21.65 1.59 8.82
CA PRO A 84 -21.41 2.41 7.63
C PRO A 84 -21.68 3.91 7.86
N ASN A 85 -22.67 4.23 8.68
CA ASN A 85 -23.15 5.60 8.93
C ASN A 85 -22.31 6.34 9.97
N LYS A 86 -21.47 5.62 10.73
CA LYS A 86 -20.61 6.25 11.75
C LYS A 86 -19.34 6.84 11.12
N LYS A 87 -18.62 7.63 11.90
CA LYS A 87 -17.31 8.18 11.52
C LYS A 87 -16.22 7.10 11.48
N THR A 88 -15.08 7.42 10.86
CA THR A 88 -13.89 6.57 10.89
C THR A 88 -13.39 6.38 12.32
N ALA A 89 -13.12 5.12 12.70
CA ALA A 89 -12.53 4.74 13.99
C ALA A 89 -11.02 5.02 13.97
N ALA A 90 -10.65 6.31 14.00
CA ALA A 90 -9.26 6.71 14.08
C ALA A 90 -8.59 6.19 15.37
N SER A 91 -7.36 5.70 15.26
CA SER A 91 -6.58 5.18 16.39
C SER A 91 -5.16 5.70 16.35
N ARG A 92 -4.53 5.82 17.53
CA ARG A 92 -3.09 6.11 17.65
C ARG A 92 -2.21 4.86 17.49
N GLY A 93 -2.82 3.67 17.40
CA GLY A 93 -2.10 2.41 17.26
C GLY A 93 -1.28 2.31 15.98
N MET A 94 -0.16 1.57 16.04
CA MET A 94 0.76 1.43 14.92
C MET A 94 0.08 0.95 13.64
N LYS A 95 -0.82 -0.05 13.75
CA LYS A 95 -1.52 -0.59 12.58
C LYS A 95 -2.30 0.48 11.83
N TYR A 96 -3.05 1.29 12.58
CA TYR A 96 -3.85 2.35 11.99
C TYR A 96 -2.97 3.43 11.34
N MET A 97 -1.99 3.94 12.07
CA MET A 97 -1.18 5.06 11.62
C MET A 97 -0.26 4.71 10.46
N LYS A 98 0.36 3.51 10.46
CA LYS A 98 1.35 3.11 9.45
C LYS A 98 0.74 2.43 8.22
N PHE A 99 -0.39 1.73 8.39
CA PHE A 99 -0.95 0.90 7.31
C PHE A 99 -2.38 1.31 6.94
N ILE A 100 -3.33 1.31 7.87
CA ILE A 100 -4.75 1.47 7.53
C ILE A 100 -5.04 2.87 6.99
N LYS A 101 -4.60 3.92 7.71
CA LYS A 101 -4.79 5.30 7.31
C LYS A 101 -4.26 5.56 5.89
N PRO A 102 -2.97 5.28 5.56
CA PRO A 102 -2.47 5.52 4.21
C PRO A 102 -3.19 4.66 3.16
N ILE A 103 -3.49 3.38 3.45
CA ILE A 103 -4.24 2.51 2.53
C ILE A 103 -5.60 3.12 2.17
N LEU A 104 -6.35 3.61 3.16
CA LEU A 104 -7.67 4.22 2.97
C LEU A 104 -7.58 5.53 2.16
N GLU A 105 -6.64 6.41 2.53
CA GLU A 105 -6.36 7.69 1.86
C GLU A 105 -5.80 7.50 0.44
N GLY A 106 -5.37 6.28 0.10
CA GLY A 106 -4.76 5.99 -1.20
C GLY A 106 -3.30 6.45 -1.31
N HIS A 107 -2.70 6.81 -0.18
CA HIS A 107 -1.27 7.00 -0.08
C HIS A 107 -0.58 5.63 -0.03
N PRO A 108 0.66 5.54 -0.55
CA PRO A 108 1.47 4.36 -0.34
C PRO A 108 1.60 4.17 1.17
N PRO A 109 1.30 2.97 1.70
CA PRO A 109 1.59 2.66 3.09
C PRO A 109 3.09 2.85 3.32
N ASN A 110 3.48 3.23 4.54
CA ASN A 110 4.86 3.58 4.91
C ASN A 110 5.77 2.35 4.86
N VAL A 111 6.01 1.85 3.66
CA VAL A 111 6.80 0.67 3.37
C VAL A 111 7.64 1.01 2.16
N TRP A 112 8.82 0.43 2.15
CA TRP A 112 9.90 0.68 1.21
C TRP A 112 9.53 0.11 -0.17
N TRP A 113 8.70 0.80 -0.96
CA TRP A 113 8.49 0.49 -2.38
C TRP A 113 8.90 1.64 -3.28
N THR A 114 10.05 1.42 -3.92
CA THR A 114 10.38 1.67 -5.35
C THR A 114 9.66 2.82 -6.06
N ARG A 115 10.33 3.99 -6.09
CA ARG A 115 10.49 5.03 -7.15
C ARG A 115 9.44 5.35 -8.23
N ASN A 116 8.31 4.65 -8.38
CA ASN A 116 7.41 4.82 -9.54
C ASN A 116 5.97 5.22 -9.22
N TRP A 117 5.64 5.58 -7.99
CA TRP A 117 4.37 6.28 -7.74
C TRP A 117 4.57 7.77 -8.00
N LYS A 118 4.06 8.26 -9.14
CA LYS A 118 3.86 9.70 -9.35
C LYS A 118 2.48 10.05 -8.81
N THR A 119 2.39 10.51 -7.56
CA THR A 119 1.25 11.35 -7.18
C THR A 119 1.66 12.80 -7.24
N GLY A 120 1.18 13.48 -8.27
CA GLY A 120 0.75 14.85 -8.05
C GLY A 120 -0.50 14.80 -7.18
N LEU A 121 -0.38 15.10 -5.89
CA LEU A 121 -1.52 15.48 -5.07
C LEU A 121 -1.07 16.29 -3.84
N GLY A 122 -1.33 17.60 -3.93
CA GLY A 122 -1.79 18.47 -2.84
C GLY A 122 -0.90 18.64 -1.60
N LEU A 123 -0.22 19.78 -1.51
CA LEU A 123 0.39 20.30 -0.28
C LEU A 123 -0.60 20.31 0.89
N GLY A 124 -0.27 19.59 1.96
CA GLY A 124 -1.06 19.53 3.18
C GLY A 124 -0.24 19.52 4.47
N THR A 125 0.96 20.11 4.52
CA THR A 125 1.63 20.39 5.82
C THR A 125 2.48 21.66 5.74
N LYS A 126 1.94 22.76 6.26
CA LYS A 126 2.71 23.99 6.53
C LYS A 126 3.68 23.73 7.69
N SER A 127 4.84 23.14 7.42
CA SER A 127 5.97 23.21 8.37
C SER A 127 6.90 24.35 7.97
N LYS A 128 6.97 25.38 8.83
CA LYS A 128 7.77 26.61 8.67
C LYS A 128 9.28 26.35 8.49
N ILE A 129 9.73 25.12 8.68
CA ILE A 129 11.13 24.67 8.58
C ILE A 129 11.59 24.52 7.10
N SER A 130 10.67 24.30 6.15
CA SER A 130 10.98 23.99 4.75
C SER A 130 11.34 25.20 3.85
N LYS A 131 11.09 26.44 4.30
CA LYS A 131 11.29 27.64 3.46
C LYS A 131 12.75 28.08 3.30
N LYS A 132 13.65 27.71 4.21
CA LYS A 132 15.06 28.12 4.12
C LYS A 132 15.91 27.24 3.20
N LEU A 133 15.57 25.96 3.02
CA LEU A 133 16.38 25.04 2.19
C LEU A 133 16.04 25.09 0.69
N SER A 134 14.83 25.51 0.32
CA SER A 134 14.32 25.40 -1.06
C SER A 134 14.76 26.53 -2.00
N LYS A 135 15.28 27.65 -1.49
CA LYS A 135 15.70 28.79 -2.33
C LYS A 135 17.07 28.63 -3.01
N LYS A 136 17.86 27.60 -2.67
CA LYS A 136 19.25 27.47 -3.18
C LYS A 136 19.42 26.46 -4.33
N LEU A 137 18.38 25.71 -4.69
CA LEU A 137 18.49 24.66 -5.70
C LEU A 137 17.44 24.90 -6.80
N TYR A 138 17.94 25.49 -7.91
CA TYR A 138 17.32 25.68 -9.23
C TYR A 138 16.36 26.88 -9.40
N PRO A 139 16.84 28.02 -9.93
CA PRO A 139 15.96 29.03 -10.52
C PRO A 139 15.50 28.56 -11.90
N ASN A 140 14.18 28.59 -12.17
CA ASN A 140 13.55 28.52 -13.48
C ASN A 140 13.99 27.38 -14.45
N SER A 141 13.45 26.18 -14.26
CA SER A 141 13.26 25.27 -15.40
C SER A 141 11.81 24.83 -15.50
N VAL A 142 11.14 25.31 -16.55
CA VAL A 142 9.83 24.79 -16.98
C VAL A 142 10.08 23.38 -17.51
N ILE A 143 9.50 22.37 -16.85
CA ILE A 143 9.66 20.97 -17.24
C ILE A 143 8.64 20.68 -18.34
N GLU A 144 9.09 20.65 -19.60
CA GLU A 144 8.29 20.12 -20.72
C GLU A 144 8.29 18.59 -20.69
N TYR A 145 7.10 17.99 -20.63
CA TYR A 145 6.94 16.53 -20.66
C TYR A 145 6.73 16.04 -22.10
N LYS A 146 7.77 15.43 -22.68
CA LYS A 146 7.71 14.73 -23.97
C LYS A 146 7.05 13.35 -23.80
N TYR A 147 5.87 13.15 -24.39
CA TYR A 147 5.14 11.87 -24.38
C TYR A 147 5.57 10.98 -25.55
N TRP A 148 5.86 9.70 -25.25
CA TRP A 148 6.35 8.69 -26.21
C TRP A 148 5.15 8.05 -26.94
N ASN A 149 5.00 8.33 -28.24
CA ASN A 149 3.82 7.92 -29.00
C ASN A 149 4.05 6.69 -29.90
N ASP A 150 5.24 6.08 -29.93
CA ASP A 150 5.51 4.95 -30.83
C ASP A 150 6.49 3.91 -30.24
N VAL A 151 6.14 2.63 -30.39
CA VAL A 151 6.91 1.45 -29.95
C VAL A 151 8.30 1.41 -30.60
N LYS A 152 8.43 2.00 -31.79
CA LYS A 152 9.68 2.04 -32.56
C LYS A 152 10.81 2.79 -31.84
N GLU A 153 10.48 3.85 -31.10
CA GLU A 153 11.46 4.69 -30.38
C GLU A 153 12.05 3.97 -29.14
N LEU A 154 11.27 3.07 -28.53
CA LEU A 154 11.72 2.19 -27.45
C LEU A 154 12.73 1.15 -27.97
N CYS A 155 12.48 0.56 -29.13
CA CYS A 155 13.39 -0.40 -29.75
C CYS A 155 14.73 0.23 -30.13
N ASP A 156 14.74 1.45 -30.66
CA ASP A 156 15.99 2.11 -31.07
C ASP A 156 16.86 2.52 -29.87
N ARG A 157 16.23 2.83 -28.72
CA ARG A 157 16.95 3.04 -27.46
C ARG A 157 17.49 1.77 -26.86
N LEU A 158 16.77 0.66 -26.97
CA LEU A 158 17.26 -0.65 -26.54
C LEU A 158 18.48 -1.08 -27.37
N LYS A 159 18.49 -0.77 -28.68
CA LYS A 159 19.67 -0.95 -29.55
C LYS A 159 20.84 -0.07 -29.12
N LEU A 160 20.59 1.20 -28.78
CA LEU A 160 21.63 2.11 -28.25
C LEU A 160 22.21 1.62 -26.93
N LEU A 161 21.38 1.08 -26.03
CA LEU A 161 21.83 0.51 -24.75
C LEU A 161 22.70 -0.73 -24.98
N LYS A 162 22.25 -1.65 -25.84
CA LYS A 162 23.03 -2.84 -26.23
C LYS A 162 24.37 -2.46 -26.89
N ARG A 163 24.38 -1.37 -27.67
CA ARG A 163 25.60 -0.85 -28.30
C ARG A 163 26.58 -0.25 -27.30
N ASN A 164 26.11 0.41 -26.24
CA ASN A 164 26.96 0.89 -25.15
C ASN A 164 27.49 -0.25 -24.29
N TYR A 165 26.66 -1.26 -24.02
CA TYR A 165 27.08 -2.45 -23.30
C TYR A 165 28.22 -3.20 -24.01
N ARG A 166 28.18 -3.29 -25.35
CA ARG A 166 29.28 -3.85 -26.15
C ARG A 166 30.55 -3.00 -26.19
N ARG A 167 30.44 -1.67 -26.02
CA ARG A 167 31.61 -0.77 -25.99
C ARG A 167 32.39 -0.81 -24.67
N ASN A 168 31.73 -1.13 -23.56
CA ASN A 168 32.39 -1.28 -22.25
C ASN A 168 33.03 -2.66 -22.06
N PHE A 169 33.02 -3.51 -23.09
CA PHE A 169 33.66 -4.82 -23.14
C PHE A 169 34.68 -4.82 -24.29
N ILE A 170 35.71 -3.98 -24.17
CA ILE A 170 36.93 -4.11 -24.97
C ILE A 170 37.89 -4.94 -24.12
N PRO A 171 38.33 -6.13 -24.56
CA PRO A 171 39.42 -6.82 -23.88
C PRO A 171 40.70 -5.98 -24.09
N ILE A 172 41.34 -5.63 -22.99
CA ILE A 172 42.67 -5.02 -23.01
C ILE A 172 43.60 -6.07 -23.64
N GLN A 173 44.15 -5.76 -24.82
CA GLN A 173 45.28 -6.52 -25.40
C GLN A 173 46.58 -6.10 -24.73
#